data_AF-A0A8H6R394-F1
#
_entry.id   AF-A0A8H6R394-F1
#
_cell.length_a   1.000
_cell.length_b   1.000
_cell.length_c   1.000
_cell.angle_alpha   90.00
_cell.angle_beta   90.00
_cell.angle_gamma   90.00
#
_symmetry.space_group_name_H-M   'P 1'
#
loop_
_entity.id
_entity.type
_entity.pdbx_description
1 polymer ?
#
loop_
_entity_poly.entity_id
_entity_poly.type
_entity_poly.pdbx_seq_one_letter_code
_entity_poly.pdbx_strand_id
1 'polypeptide(L)'
;MGYHPIELRIQVLSLSAFGVESKAIAAGLDIPYRSVQKIIQRAKERGFDPATNPRVKMEYVEDAERSGRPKKGSRVVAAESQAGSGAGAGAESGSGVEAESEAGNQKSMPEAQT
;
A
#
# COMPACT_ATOMS: atom_id res chain seq x y z
N MET A 1 9.45 -6.76 4.77
CA MET A 1 9.73 -7.32 3.43
C MET A 1 11.14 -7.87 3.50
N GLY A 2 11.32 -9.16 3.22
CA GLY A 2 12.66 -9.69 2.98
C GLY A 2 13.30 -8.91 1.82
N TYR A 3 14.62 -8.78 1.85
CA TYR A 3 15.35 -8.20 0.74
C TYR A 3 15.20 -9.14 -0.47
N HIS A 4 14.55 -8.66 -1.52
CA HIS A 4 14.52 -9.36 -2.81
C HIS A 4 15.63 -8.76 -3.69
N PRO A 5 16.51 -9.57 -4.29
CA PRO A 5 17.50 -9.08 -5.23
C PRO A 5 16.81 -8.39 -6.42
N ILE A 6 17.53 -7.48 -7.07
CA ILE A 6 16.95 -6.63 -8.11
C ILE A 6 16.50 -7.45 -9.32
N GLU A 7 17.24 -8.51 -9.62
CA GLU A 7 16.99 -9.49 -10.67
C GLU A 7 15.64 -10.18 -10.48
N LEU A 8 15.33 -10.62 -9.25
CA LEU A 8 14.04 -11.25 -8.94
C LEU A 8 12.86 -10.29 -9.16
N ARG A 9 13.03 -9.02 -8.77
CA ARG A 9 11.99 -8.02 -8.96
C ARG A 9 11.79 -7.69 -10.44
N ILE A 10 12.87 -7.61 -11.23
CA ILE A 10 12.79 -7.47 -12.69
C ILE A 10 12.02 -8.64 -13.28
N GLN A 11 12.38 -9.88 -12.91
CA GLN A 11 11.76 -11.08 -13.43
C GLN A 11 10.25 -11.14 -13.10
N VAL A 12 9.86 -10.76 -11.88
CA VAL A 12 8.45 -10.65 -11.49
C VAL A 12 7.70 -9.66 -12.39
N LEU A 13 8.26 -8.48 -12.64
CA LEU A 13 7.63 -7.47 -13.49
C LEU A 13 7.55 -7.91 -14.94
N SER A 14 8.60 -8.54 -15.48
CA SER A 14 8.61 -9.10 -16.83
C SER A 14 7.52 -10.15 -16.99
N LEU A 15 7.44 -11.13 -16.08
CA LEU A 15 6.43 -12.18 -16.14
C LEU A 15 5.01 -11.61 -16.00
N SER A 16 4.82 -10.61 -15.13
CA SER A 16 3.55 -9.91 -15.00
C SER A 16 3.18 -9.14 -16.28
N ALA A 17 4.15 -8.56 -16.99
CA ALA A 17 3.91 -7.85 -18.24
C ALA A 17 3.48 -8.79 -19.37
N PHE A 18 3.97 -10.03 -19.37
CA PHE A 18 3.54 -11.09 -20.29
C PHE A 18 2.23 -11.79 -19.89
N GLY A 19 1.53 -11.29 -18.87
CA GLY A 19 0.22 -11.81 -18.47
C GLY A 19 0.26 -13.09 -17.61
N VAL A 20 1.42 -13.45 -17.07
CA VAL A 20 1.52 -14.60 -16.15
C VAL A 20 0.83 -14.28 -14.83
N GLU A 21 0.00 -15.20 -14.34
CA GLU A 21 -0.72 -15.01 -13.08
C GLU A 21 0.25 -14.89 -11.90
N SER A 22 0.00 -13.93 -10.99
CA SER A 22 0.86 -13.70 -9.82
C SER A 22 1.04 -14.93 -8.93
N LYS A 23 0.06 -15.86 -8.91
CA LYS A 23 0.16 -17.12 -8.16
C LYS A 23 1.17 -18.09 -8.80
N ALA A 24 1.19 -18.16 -10.13
CA ALA A 24 2.16 -18.94 -10.88
C ALA A 24 3.58 -18.36 -10.75
N ILE A 25 3.71 -17.02 -10.79
CA ILE A 25 4.99 -16.33 -10.55
C ILE A 25 5.53 -16.64 -9.15
N ALA A 26 4.66 -16.59 -8.13
CA ALA A 26 5.04 -16.90 -6.76
C ALA A 26 5.56 -18.33 -6.59
N ALA A 27 4.87 -19.31 -7.21
CA ALA A 27 5.28 -20.71 -7.19
C ALA A 27 6.57 -20.96 -7.98
N GLY A 28 6.73 -20.32 -9.15
CA GLY A 28 7.90 -20.53 -10.01
C GLY A 28 9.20 -19.88 -9.50
N LEU A 29 9.09 -18.79 -8.74
CA LEU A 29 10.24 -18.07 -8.17
C LEU A 29 10.47 -18.35 -6.68
N ASP A 30 9.67 -19.26 -6.09
CA ASP A 30 9.69 -19.60 -4.66
C ASP A 30 9.67 -18.36 -3.74
N ILE A 31 8.77 -17.42 -4.05
CA ILE A 31 8.58 -16.20 -3.26
C ILE A 31 7.13 -16.09 -2.77
N PRO A 32 6.89 -15.49 -1.58
CA PRO A 32 5.54 -15.33 -1.08
C PRO A 32 4.66 -14.53 -2.06
N TYR A 33 3.43 -14.98 -2.28
CA TYR A 33 2.46 -14.28 -3.14
C TYR A 33 2.27 -12.80 -2.77
N ARG A 34 2.27 -12.49 -1.47
CA ARG A 34 2.21 -11.10 -0.97
C ARG A 34 3.42 -10.26 -1.41
N SER A 35 4.58 -10.88 -1.60
CA SER A 35 5.77 -10.20 -2.12
C SER A 35 5.60 -9.82 -3.58
N VAL A 36 5.13 -10.77 -4.41
CA VAL A 36 4.83 -10.53 -5.83
C VAL A 36 3.86 -9.36 -5.99
N GLN A 37 2.73 -9.38 -5.28
CA GLN A 37 1.74 -8.31 -5.35
C GLN A 37 2.32 -6.94 -4.96
N LYS A 38 3.12 -6.87 -3.90
CA LYS A 38 3.76 -5.62 -3.47
C LYS A 38 4.81 -5.10 -4.45
N ILE A 39 5.56 -5.99 -5.12
CA ILE A 39 6.51 -5.61 -6.17
C ILE A 39 5.76 -4.97 -7.34
N ILE A 40 4.71 -5.65 -7.83
CA ILE A 40 3.88 -5.15 -8.93
C ILE A 40 3.23 -3.81 -8.56
N GLN A 41 2.66 -3.71 -7.36
CA GLN A 41 2.03 -2.49 -6.87
C GLN A 41 2.99 -1.31 -6.82
N ARG A 42 4.21 -1.49 -6.29
CA ARG A 42 5.23 -0.44 -6.25
C ARG A 42 5.69 -0.01 -7.64
N ALA A 43 5.84 -0.95 -8.57
CA ALA A 43 6.21 -0.60 -9.93
C ALA A 43 5.12 0.25 -10.59
N LYS A 44 3.84 -0.10 -10.40
CA LYS A 44 2.69 0.68 -10.88
C LYS A 44 2.64 2.08 -10.27
N GLU A 45 2.89 2.21 -8.96
CA GLU A 45 2.99 3.51 -8.27
C GLU A 45 4.09 4.40 -8.86
N ARG A 46 5.13 3.81 -9.46
CA ARG A 46 6.22 4.51 -10.13
C ARG A 46 5.99 4.72 -11.64
N GLY A 47 4.81 4.36 -12.15
CA GLY A 47 4.44 4.56 -13.55
C GLY A 47 4.84 3.42 -14.49
N PHE A 48 5.13 2.22 -13.97
CA PHE A 48 5.27 1.04 -14.82
C PHE A 48 3.90 0.63 -15.38
N ASP A 49 3.74 0.77 -16.70
CA ASP A 49 2.57 0.29 -17.43
C ASP A 49 2.97 -0.70 -18.53
N PRO A 50 2.73 -2.02 -18.33
CA PRO A 50 3.10 -3.04 -19.31
C PRO A 50 2.25 -3.00 -20.59
N ALA A 51 1.08 -2.34 -20.59
CA ALA A 51 0.23 -2.22 -21.78
C ALA A 51 0.83 -1.23 -22.80
N THR A 52 1.43 -0.15 -22.31
CA THR A 52 2.05 0.88 -23.16
C THR A 52 3.51 0.58 -23.47
N ASN A 53 4.29 0.12 -22.47
CA ASN A 53 5.69 -0.24 -22.65
C ASN A 53 6.13 -1.33 -21.66
N PRO A 54 6.37 -2.57 -22.13
CA PRO A 54 6.75 -3.67 -21.25
C PRO A 54 8.20 -3.60 -20.74
N ARG A 55 8.99 -2.61 -21.16
CA ARG A 55 10.39 -2.47 -20.75
C ARG A 55 10.49 -2.07 -19.28
N VAL A 56 11.07 -2.95 -18.47
CA VAL A 56 11.39 -2.68 -17.06
C VAL A 56 12.63 -1.77 -16.99
N LYS A 57 12.47 -0.58 -16.39
CA LYS A 57 13.57 0.33 -16.05
C LYS A 57 13.97 0.17 -14.59
N MET A 58 15.21 0.53 -14.26
CA MET A 58 15.76 0.43 -12.89
C MET A 58 14.94 1.22 -11.87
N GLU A 59 14.45 2.40 -12.27
CA GLU A 59 13.59 3.28 -11.47
C GLU A 59 12.37 2.56 -10.87
N TYR A 60 11.78 1.61 -11.59
CA TYR A 60 10.60 0.87 -11.13
C TYR A 60 10.93 -0.21 -10.08
N VAL A 61 12.20 -0.61 -10.00
CA VAL A 61 12.64 -1.79 -9.26
C VAL A 61 13.43 -1.43 -8.01
N GLU A 62 14.14 -0.31 -8.01
CA GLU A 62 15.01 0.14 -6.91
C GLU A 62 14.28 0.20 -5.56
N ASP A 63 14.97 -0.05 -4.46
CA ASP A 63 14.36 0.17 -3.14
C ASP A 63 14.16 1.66 -2.90
N ALA A 64 13.02 2.03 -2.31
CA ALA A 64 12.87 3.39 -1.78
C ALA A 64 13.95 3.62 -0.70
N GLU A 65 14.41 4.86 -0.58
CA GLU A 65 15.34 5.25 0.48
C GLU A 65 14.78 4.78 1.82
N ARG A 66 15.49 3.85 2.47
CA ARG A 66 15.11 3.39 3.80
C ARG A 66 15.45 4.53 4.73
N SER A 67 14.42 5.23 5.21
CA SER A 67 14.54 6.11 6.37
C SER A 67 15.00 5.24 7.55
N GLY A 68 16.31 5.15 7.72
CA GLY A 68 16.92 4.46 8.84
C GLY A 68 16.55 5.15 10.14
N ARG A 69 16.93 4.54 11.28
CA ARG A 69 16.85 5.25 12.57
C ARG A 69 17.59 6.58 12.41
N PRO A 70 16.95 7.74 12.65
CA PRO A 70 17.64 9.02 12.59
C PRO A 70 18.86 8.95 13.51
N LYS A 71 20.06 9.14 12.95
CA LYS A 71 21.28 9.21 13.75
C LYS A 71 21.21 10.52 14.56
N LYS A 72 21.41 10.42 15.87
CA LYS A 72 21.53 11.58 16.77
C LYS A 72 22.72 12.43 16.28
N GLY A 73 22.45 13.44 15.45
CA GLY A 73 23.50 14.28 14.84
C GLY A 73 23.14 15.03 13.56
N SER A 74 22.06 14.70 12.84
CA SER A 74 21.62 15.58 11.74
C SER A 74 20.86 16.77 12.31
N ARG A 75 21.55 17.90 12.44
CA ARG A 75 20.99 19.22 12.76
C ARG A 75 19.87 19.52 11.76
N VAL A 76 18.64 19.35 12.20
CA VAL A 76 17.46 19.91 11.53
C VAL A 76 17.60 21.41 11.68
N VAL A 77 17.93 22.12 10.61
CA VAL A 77 17.68 23.57 10.54
C VAL A 77 16.18 23.73 10.35
N ALA A 78 15.45 23.60 11.46
CA ALA A 78 14.10 24.09 11.56
C ALA A 78 14.18 25.62 11.54
N ALA A 79 13.66 26.23 10.48
CA ALA A 79 13.31 27.63 10.53
C ALA A 79 12.00 27.75 11.35
N GLU A 80 12.14 28.16 12.60
CA GLU A 80 11.15 28.94 13.35
C GLU A 80 10.80 30.23 12.53
N SER A 81 9.66 30.92 12.68
CA SER A 81 8.87 31.13 13.89
C SER A 81 7.51 31.82 13.59
N GLN A 82 6.51 31.54 14.46
CA GLN A 82 5.56 32.48 15.12
C GLN A 82 4.48 33.23 14.28
N ALA A 83 3.27 33.58 14.75
CA ALA A 83 2.60 33.56 16.06
C ALA A 83 1.07 33.84 15.90
N GLY A 84 0.29 33.60 16.96
CA GLY A 84 -1.05 34.19 17.18
C GLY A 84 -1.96 33.27 18.01
N SER A 85 -1.93 33.31 19.35
CA SER A 85 -2.75 34.14 20.25
C SER A 85 -4.27 33.93 20.14
N GLY A 86 -4.90 33.44 21.20
CA GLY A 86 -6.36 33.46 21.36
C GLY A 86 -6.86 32.63 22.54
N ALA A 87 -7.02 33.29 23.69
CA ALA A 87 -7.78 32.78 24.83
C ALA A 87 -9.28 32.71 24.50
N GLY A 88 -10.00 31.74 25.05
CA GLY A 88 -11.46 31.66 24.95
C GLY A 88 -12.03 30.53 25.80
N ALA A 89 -12.61 30.90 26.94
CA ALA A 89 -13.45 30.05 27.76
C ALA A 89 -14.79 29.74 27.06
N GLY A 90 -15.38 28.59 27.37
CA GLY A 90 -16.73 28.25 26.91
C GLY A 90 -17.09 26.81 27.27
N ALA A 91 -17.80 26.64 28.37
CA ALA A 91 -18.49 25.40 28.71
C ALA A 91 -19.84 25.38 28.01
N GLU A 92 -20.21 24.28 27.36
CA GLU A 92 -21.61 23.85 27.28
C GLU A 92 -21.76 22.39 26.83
N SER A 93 -22.66 21.75 27.58
CA SER A 93 -23.30 20.46 27.43
C SER A 93 -23.72 20.07 26.01
N GLY A 94 -23.77 18.77 25.73
CA GLY A 94 -24.43 18.28 24.51
C GLY A 94 -24.41 16.77 24.36
N SER A 95 -25.39 16.12 24.98
CA SER A 95 -25.81 14.73 24.78
C SER A 95 -25.97 14.32 23.31
N GLY A 96 -25.62 13.08 22.95
CA GLY A 96 -25.94 12.56 21.62
C GLY A 96 -25.55 11.10 21.34
N VAL A 97 -26.33 10.16 21.90
CA VAL A 97 -26.73 8.85 21.33
C VAL A 97 -25.72 8.05 20.49
N GLU A 98 -25.23 6.96 21.07
CA GLU A 98 -24.62 5.84 20.35
C GLU A 98 -25.74 5.03 19.65
N ALA A 99 -25.81 5.13 18.33
CA ALA A 99 -26.69 4.31 17.51
C ALA A 99 -25.94 3.04 17.08
N GLU A 100 -26.31 1.93 17.74
CA GLU A 100 -26.01 0.56 17.31
C GLU A 100 -26.55 0.35 15.89
N SER A 101 -25.69 -0.09 14.97
CA SER A 101 -26.11 -0.54 13.64
C SER A 101 -25.99 -2.07 13.58
N GLU A 102 -27.13 -2.71 13.78
CA GLU A 102 -27.33 -4.14 13.62
C GLU A 102 -27.30 -4.50 12.13
N ALA A 103 -26.28 -5.28 11.75
CA ALA A 103 -26.17 -5.90 10.44
C ALA A 103 -26.98 -7.20 10.43
N GLY A 104 -27.95 -7.34 9.52
CA GLY A 104 -28.73 -8.58 9.46
C GLY A 104 -29.78 -8.72 8.35
N ASN A 105 -29.58 -8.14 7.16
CA ASN A 105 -30.48 -8.39 6.03
C ASN A 105 -30.09 -9.71 5.32
N GLN A 106 -30.56 -10.85 5.84
CA GLN A 106 -30.53 -12.11 5.09
C GLN A 106 -31.82 -12.26 4.29
N LYS A 107 -31.67 -12.01 3.00
CA LYS A 107 -32.66 -12.21 1.95
C LYS A 107 -33.01 -13.69 1.84
N SER A 108 -34.29 -13.97 2.08
CA SER A 108 -35.00 -15.20 1.79
C SER A 108 -34.90 -15.59 0.32
N MET A 109 -34.73 -16.90 0.06
CA MET A 109 -34.97 -17.54 -1.24
C MET A 109 -35.70 -18.88 -0.98
N PRO A 110 -36.76 -19.21 -1.76
CA PRO A 110 -37.77 -20.20 -1.38
C PRO A 110 -37.51 -21.63 -1.88
N GLU A 111 -38.41 -22.49 -1.40
CA GLU A 111 -38.53 -23.95 -1.42
C GLU A 111 -38.34 -24.63 -2.79
N ALA A 112 -37.65 -25.79 -2.76
CA ALA A 112 -37.66 -26.77 -3.82
C ALA A 112 -38.82 -27.75 -3.60
N GLN A 113 -39.72 -27.84 -4.58
CA GLN A 113 -40.78 -28.82 -4.65
C GLN A 113 -40.20 -30.24 -4.81
N THR A 114 -40.82 -31.21 -4.18
CA THR A 114 -40.75 -32.64 -4.55
C THR A 114 -42.13 -33.23 -4.42
#